data_AF-A0A6G6K0C6-F1
#
_entry.id   AF-A0A6G6K0C6-F1
#
_cell.length_a   1.000
_cell.length_b   1.000
_cell.length_c   1.000
_cell.angle_alpha   90.00
_cell.angle_beta   90.00
_cell.angle_gamma   90.00
#
_symmetry.space_group_name_H-M   'P 1'
#
loop_
_entity.id
_entity.type
_entity.pdbx_description
1 polymer ?
#
loop_
_entity_poly.entity_id
_entity_poly.type
_entity_poly.pdbx_seq_one_letter_code
_entity_poly.pdbx_strand_id
1 'polypeptide(L)'
;MKSHAVRCLLLLATLSATACVSLEEMAPPVSALPNRSISSANTAQLAHGRDIYITKCAKCHSVEPVLKYPLSQWQREILPEMSEETKLNPQEVAAVSAYVHAVFGK
;
A
#
# COMPACT_ATOMS: atom_id res chain seq x y z
N MET A 1 5.05 18.19 46.76
CA MET A 1 3.91 17.66 45.98
C MET A 1 3.72 18.33 44.60
N LYS A 2 4.71 19.01 44.00
CA LYS A 2 4.55 19.68 42.68
C LYS A 2 5.43 19.08 41.56
N SER A 3 6.46 18.31 41.90
CA SER A 3 7.45 17.78 40.94
C SER A 3 7.03 16.49 40.21
N HIS A 4 6.05 15.75 40.74
CA HIS A 4 5.54 14.52 40.10
C HIS A 4 4.51 14.82 39.01
N ALA A 5 3.71 15.88 39.18
CA ALA A 5 2.73 16.30 38.18
C ALA A 5 3.42 16.78 36.88
N VAL A 6 4.54 17.50 37.00
CA VAL A 6 5.33 17.97 35.84
C VAL A 6 6.04 16.80 35.13
N ARG A 7 6.53 15.81 35.88
CA ARG A 7 7.14 14.60 35.32
C ARG A 7 6.14 13.69 34.61
N CYS A 8 4.92 13.53 35.14
CA CYS A 8 3.84 12.82 34.43
C CYS A 8 3.38 13.57 33.17
N LEU A 9 3.32 14.90 33.20
CA LEU A 9 2.89 15.69 32.05
C LEU A 9 3.91 15.65 30.88
N LEU A 10 5.21 15.56 31.19
CA LEU A 10 6.27 15.44 30.18
C LEU A 10 6.36 14.04 29.56
N LEU A 11 5.94 12.99 30.26
CA LEU A 11 5.93 11.60 29.75
C LEU A 11 4.74 11.30 28.83
N LEU A 12 3.63 12.04 28.94
CA LEU A 12 2.46 11.85 28.06
C LEU A 12 2.61 12.55 26.69
N ALA A 13 3.48 13.56 26.56
CA ALA A 13 3.63 14.34 25.33
C ALA A 13 4.48 13.64 24.24
N THR A 14 5.24 12.60 24.58
CA THR A 14 6.11 11.88 23.63
C THR A 14 5.46 10.67 22.97
N LEU A 15 4.24 10.27 23.39
CA LEU A 15 3.61 9.03 22.92
C LEU A 15 2.69 9.23 21.69
N SER A 16 2.44 10.47 21.27
CA SER A 16 1.44 10.78 20.23
C SER A 16 1.99 10.76 18.79
N ALA A 17 3.27 10.44 18.58
CA ALA A 17 3.91 10.59 17.26
C ALA A 17 3.90 9.32 16.37
N THR A 18 3.32 8.18 16.82
CA THR A 18 3.49 6.89 16.12
C THR A 18 2.34 6.50 15.18
N ALA A 19 1.35 7.37 14.93
CA ALA A 19 0.16 6.98 14.16
C ALA A 19 0.25 7.25 12.64
N CYS A 20 1.30 7.89 12.15
CA CYS A 20 1.46 8.15 10.71
C CYS A 20 2.28 7.03 10.05
N VAL A 21 1.59 6.04 9.48
CA VAL A 21 2.21 5.13 8.52
C VAL A 21 2.33 5.82 7.16
N SER A 22 3.50 5.77 6.51
CA SER A 22 3.69 6.38 5.19
C SER A 22 2.90 5.60 4.13
N LEU A 23 2.37 6.32 3.13
CA LEU A 23 1.78 5.70 1.95
C LEU A 23 2.78 4.78 1.23
N GLU A 24 4.08 5.08 1.32
CA GLU A 24 5.13 4.27 0.71
C GLU A 24 5.29 2.91 1.40
N GLU A 25 4.99 2.82 2.69
CA GLU A 25 4.97 1.55 3.43
C GLU A 25 3.77 0.70 3.01
N MET A 26 2.63 1.35 2.74
CA MET A 26 1.43 0.63 2.28
C MET A 26 1.57 0.20 0.81
N ALA A 27 2.09 1.11 -0.02
CA ALA A 27 2.20 1.00 -1.46
C ALA A 27 3.56 1.54 -1.93
N PRO A 28 4.61 0.68 -1.96
CA PRO A 28 5.95 1.08 -2.37
C PRO A 28 5.96 1.81 -3.73
N PRO A 29 6.69 2.91 -3.88
CA PRO A 29 6.82 3.57 -5.17
C PRO A 29 7.51 2.64 -6.18
N VAL A 30 7.19 2.80 -7.48
CA VAL A 30 7.76 1.94 -8.54
C VAL A 30 9.29 1.99 -8.54
N SER A 31 9.87 3.14 -8.19
CA SER A 31 11.33 3.32 -8.06
C SER A 31 11.97 2.51 -6.93
N ALA A 32 11.19 2.02 -5.97
CA ALA A 32 11.65 1.20 -4.84
C ALA A 32 11.36 -0.30 -5.02
N LEU A 33 10.74 -0.71 -6.13
CA LEU A 33 10.47 -2.12 -6.39
C LEU A 33 11.77 -2.87 -6.78
N PRO A 34 11.86 -4.18 -6.54
CA PRO A 34 13.03 -4.96 -6.91
C PRO A 34 13.36 -4.85 -8.41
N ASN A 35 14.64 -4.61 -8.75
CA ASN A 35 15.10 -4.44 -10.14
C ASN A 35 14.69 -5.58 -11.09
N ARG A 36 14.52 -6.81 -10.57
CA ARG A 36 14.08 -7.97 -11.38
C ARG A 36 12.66 -7.81 -11.92
N SER A 37 11.83 -7.03 -11.25
CA SER A 37 10.43 -6.81 -11.61
C SER A 37 10.23 -5.62 -12.56
N ILE A 38 11.27 -4.82 -12.81
CA ILE A 38 11.18 -3.61 -13.62
C ILE A 38 11.93 -3.80 -14.94
N SER A 39 11.18 -3.75 -16.04
CA SER A 39 11.72 -3.48 -17.37
C SER A 39 11.25 -2.09 -17.83
N SER A 40 12.01 -1.44 -18.72
CA SER A 40 11.58 -0.14 -19.27
C SER A 40 10.19 -0.22 -19.92
N ALA A 41 9.86 -1.36 -20.52
CA ALA A 41 8.56 -1.64 -21.13
C ALA A 41 7.41 -1.77 -20.12
N ASN A 42 7.66 -2.16 -18.87
CA ASN A 42 6.60 -2.36 -17.87
C ASN A 42 6.47 -1.21 -16.85
N THR A 43 7.41 -0.26 -16.82
CA THR A 43 7.42 0.81 -15.80
C THR A 43 6.14 1.65 -15.82
N ALA A 44 5.62 1.99 -17.00
CA ALA A 44 4.36 2.73 -17.14
C ALA A 44 3.15 1.93 -16.62
N GLN A 45 3.12 0.62 -16.87
CA GLN A 45 2.06 -0.25 -16.36
C GLN A 45 2.11 -0.37 -14.83
N LEU A 46 3.31 -0.50 -14.25
CA LEU A 46 3.49 -0.55 -12.79
C LEU A 46 3.09 0.77 -12.14
N ALA A 47 3.44 1.91 -12.76
CA ALA A 47 3.05 3.23 -12.28
C ALA A 47 1.53 3.42 -12.30
N HIS A 48 0.89 3.00 -13.41
CA HIS A 48 -0.57 3.03 -13.52
C HIS A 48 -1.25 2.08 -12.51
N GLY A 49 -0.72 0.88 -12.32
CA GLY A 49 -1.22 -0.08 -11.33
C GLY A 49 -1.13 0.45 -9.90
N ARG A 50 -0.02 1.10 -9.54
CA ARG A 50 0.13 1.77 -8.25
C ARG A 50 -0.85 2.93 -8.10
N ASP A 51 -1.02 3.75 -9.14
CA ASP A 51 -1.96 4.86 -9.13
C ASP A 51 -3.39 4.39 -8.87
N ILE A 52 -3.84 3.35 -9.57
CA ILE A 52 -5.15 2.72 -9.33
C ILE A 52 -5.25 2.21 -7.88
N TYR A 53 -4.20 1.54 -7.39
CA TYR A 53 -4.17 1.00 -6.03
C TYR A 53 -4.39 2.10 -4.98
N ILE A 54 -3.65 3.20 -5.05
CA ILE A 54 -3.73 4.28 -4.05
C ILE A 54 -4.91 5.25 -4.26
N THR A 55 -5.65 5.13 -5.38
CA THR A 55 -6.79 6.00 -5.68
C THR A 55 -8.11 5.24 -5.71
N LYS A 56 -8.32 4.35 -6.69
CA LYS A 56 -9.58 3.62 -6.89
C LYS A 56 -9.81 2.59 -5.79
N CYS A 57 -8.80 1.81 -5.40
CA CYS A 57 -8.93 0.86 -4.28
C CYS A 57 -9.05 1.56 -2.92
N ALA A 58 -8.64 2.84 -2.84
CA ALA A 58 -8.75 3.66 -1.64
C ALA A 58 -10.12 4.37 -1.49
N LYS A 59 -11.06 4.17 -2.42
CA LYS A 59 -12.32 4.93 -2.46
C LYS A 59 -13.27 4.60 -1.31
N CYS A 60 -13.27 3.35 -0.84
CA CYS A 60 -14.17 2.87 0.21
C CYS A 60 -13.51 2.82 1.60
N HIS A 61 -12.20 2.58 1.64
CA HIS A 61 -11.38 2.55 2.86
C HIS A 61 -9.91 2.83 2.48
N SER A 62 -9.05 3.05 3.48
CA SER A 62 -7.61 3.17 3.21
C SER A 62 -7.04 1.88 2.63
N VAL A 63 -6.00 2.00 1.80
CA VAL A 63 -5.26 0.83 1.32
C VAL A 63 -4.51 0.16 2.46
N GLU A 64 -4.47 -1.17 2.41
CA GLU A 64 -3.64 -1.99 3.29
C GLU A 64 -2.21 -2.10 2.74
N PRO A 65 -1.20 -2.49 3.52
CA PRO A 65 0.11 -2.81 2.97
C PRO A 65 0.04 -3.99 2.00
N VAL A 66 0.61 -3.84 0.80
CA VAL A 66 0.64 -4.93 -0.20
C VAL A 66 1.26 -6.21 0.39
N LEU A 67 2.35 -6.06 1.15
CA LEU A 67 3.08 -7.18 1.76
C LEU A 67 2.41 -7.76 3.01
N LYS A 68 1.30 -7.17 3.49
CA LYS A 68 0.52 -7.72 4.62
C LYS A 68 -0.12 -9.07 4.29
N TYR A 69 -0.47 -9.28 3.02
CA TYR A 69 -1.11 -10.50 2.53
C TYR A 69 -0.19 -11.24 1.57
N PRO A 70 -0.19 -12.60 1.57
CA PRO A 70 0.59 -13.34 0.59
C PRO A 70 0.06 -13.11 -0.82
N LEU A 71 0.95 -13.15 -1.83
CA LEU A 71 0.57 -12.97 -3.23
C LEU A 71 -0.57 -13.91 -3.68
N SER A 72 -0.64 -15.12 -3.14
CA SER A 72 -1.70 -16.06 -3.48
C SER A 72 -3.08 -15.63 -2.98
N GLN A 73 -3.15 -14.90 -1.86
CA GLN A 73 -4.39 -14.30 -1.37
C GLN A 73 -4.79 -13.08 -2.21
N TRP A 74 -3.81 -12.27 -2.63
CA TRP A 74 -4.06 -11.21 -3.61
C TRP A 74 -4.72 -11.74 -4.90
N GLN A 75 -4.19 -12.84 -5.44
CA GLN A 75 -4.67 -13.43 -6.69
C GLN A 75 -6.05 -14.10 -6.59
N ARG A 76 -6.35 -14.74 -5.45
CA ARG A 76 -7.56 -15.56 -5.30
C ARG A 76 -8.73 -14.85 -4.63
N GLU A 77 -8.44 -13.86 -3.79
CA GLU A 77 -9.44 -13.26 -2.89
C GLU A 77 -9.47 -11.75 -3.08
N ILE A 78 -8.39 -11.05 -2.71
CA ILE A 78 -8.41 -9.59 -2.55
C ILE A 78 -8.61 -8.86 -3.88
N LEU A 79 -7.82 -9.17 -4.91
CA LEU A 79 -7.94 -8.45 -6.19
C LEU A 79 -9.25 -8.80 -6.93
N PRO A 80 -9.72 -10.06 -6.98
CA PRO A 80 -11.04 -10.37 -7.51
C PRO A 80 -12.16 -9.58 -6.81
N GLU A 81 -12.22 -9.62 -5.48
CA GLU A 81 -13.26 -8.91 -4.70
C GLU A 81 -13.19 -7.39 -4.92
N MET A 82 -12.01 -6.79 -4.74
CA MET A 82 -11.85 -5.34 -4.88
C MET A 82 -12.07 -4.86 -6.32
N SER A 83 -11.76 -5.68 -7.32
CA SER A 83 -12.05 -5.34 -8.71
C SER A 83 -13.55 -5.24 -8.98
N GLU A 84 -14.35 -6.08 -8.33
CA GLU A 84 -15.81 -6.03 -8.42
C GLU A 84 -16.37 -4.83 -7.65
N GLU A 85 -15.90 -4.57 -6.44
CA GLU A 85 -16.36 -3.45 -5.61
C GLU A 85 -16.03 -2.09 -6.24
N THR A 86 -14.84 -1.96 -6.83
CA THR A 86 -14.38 -0.70 -7.44
C THR A 86 -14.68 -0.59 -8.93
N LYS A 87 -15.28 -1.63 -9.53
CA LYS A 87 -15.63 -1.72 -10.95
C LYS A 87 -14.42 -1.48 -11.87
N LEU A 88 -13.27 -2.07 -11.53
CA LEU A 88 -12.09 -2.01 -12.39
C LEU A 88 -12.38 -2.75 -13.70
N ASN A 89 -11.95 -2.15 -14.81
CA ASN A 89 -11.98 -2.85 -16.08
C ASN A 89 -10.82 -3.88 -16.19
N PRO A 90 -10.82 -4.80 -17.18
CA PRO A 90 -9.78 -5.83 -17.28
C PRO A 90 -8.34 -5.30 -17.39
N GLN A 91 -8.14 -4.15 -18.06
CA GLN A 91 -6.82 -3.53 -18.18
C GLN A 91 -6.34 -2.97 -16.84
N GLU A 92 -7.24 -2.38 -16.06
CA GLU A 92 -6.95 -1.86 -14.73
C GLU A 92 -6.62 -2.98 -13.74
N VAL A 93 -7.38 -4.08 -13.77
CA VAL A 93 -7.09 -5.28 -12.98
C VAL A 93 -5.70 -5.83 -13.32
N ALA A 94 -5.36 -5.91 -14.61
CA ALA A 94 -4.05 -6.35 -15.06
C ALA A 94 -2.91 -5.42 -14.58
N ALA A 95 -3.14 -4.10 -14.59
CA ALA A 95 -2.16 -3.13 -14.09
C ALA A 95 -1.93 -3.25 -12.58
N VAL A 96 -3.00 -3.34 -11.79
CA VAL A 96 -2.91 -3.54 -10.33
C VAL A 96 -2.25 -4.88 -10.01
N SER A 97 -2.63 -5.95 -10.70
CA SER A 97 -2.02 -7.28 -10.54
C SER A 97 -0.51 -7.24 -10.82
N ALA A 98 -0.09 -6.61 -11.92
CA ALA A 98 1.32 -6.45 -12.26
C ALA A 98 2.09 -5.66 -11.18
N TYR A 99 1.51 -4.58 -10.67
CA TYR A 99 2.09 -3.81 -9.58
C TYR A 99 2.23 -4.65 -8.29
N VAL A 100 1.18 -5.35 -7.88
CA VAL A 100 1.21 -6.25 -6.71
C VAL A 100 2.29 -7.32 -6.87
N HIS A 101 2.35 -8.00 -8.02
CA HIS A 101 3.41 -8.98 -8.31
C HIS A 101 4.82 -8.40 -8.20
N ALA A 102 5.04 -7.19 -8.75
CA ALA A 102 6.33 -6.53 -8.72
C ALA A 102 6.78 -6.19 -7.29
N VAL A 103 5.84 -5.87 -6.38
CA VAL A 103 6.15 -5.67 -4.95
C VAL A 103 6.74 -6.95 -4.32
N PHE A 104 6.33 -8.14 -4.77
CA PHE A 104 6.91 -9.42 -4.33
C PHE A 104 8.21 -9.82 -5.05
N GLY A 105 8.72 -8.99 -5.99
CA GLY A 105 9.88 -9.33 -6.79
C GLY A 105 9.60 -10.44 -7.83
N LYS A 106 8.34 -10.60 -8.23
CA LYS A 106 7.86 -11.61 -9.18
C LYS A 106 7.35 -11.01 -10.48
#